data_AF-A0A7S2EA14-F1
#
_entry.id   AF-A0A7S2EA14-F1
#
_cell.length_a   1.000
_cell.length_b   1.000
_cell.length_c   1.000
_cell.angle_alpha   90.00
_cell.angle_beta   90.00
_cell.angle_gamma   90.00
#
_symmetry.space_group_name_H-M   'P 1'
#
loop_
_entity.id
_entity.type
_entity.pdbx_description
1 polymer ?
#
loop_
_entity_poly.entity_id
_entity_poly.type
_entity_poly.pdbx_seq_one_letter_code
_entity_poly.pdbx_strand_id
1 'polypeptide(L)'
;PKKGLKLILSTSNPGICFESDGGVGRNIAEVLGRLGAKPLLYSAIGGSSTSSSSGGGGDSIGQAMIARLTKECGVVVSPDSIHVASSSKNNDDINNTHKNINSTRTATYLAILDHNSDLNVAIADMDIFQHIPIPSTEILQQADALVLDANPPLQSLVKAAINATSSTSTTTTKVFLDPTSVPKARIIGTCDELLKCISYAFPNLDELLAMADGWTDTNAELNEAKQDGLKTIKL
;
A
#
# COMPACT_ATOMS: atom_id res chain seq x y z
N PRO A 1 17.30 13.92 -15.42
CA PRO A 1 18.50 14.67 -15.88
C PRO A 1 18.09 16.11 -16.27
N LYS A 2 19.00 17.08 -16.25
CA LYS A 2 18.72 18.42 -16.79
C LYS A 2 18.21 18.29 -18.23
N LYS A 3 17.20 19.10 -18.59
CA LYS A 3 16.58 19.06 -19.92
C LYS A 3 17.64 19.09 -21.02
N GLY A 4 17.54 18.16 -21.97
CA GLY A 4 18.48 18.01 -23.09
C GLY A 4 19.72 17.16 -22.78
N LEU A 5 19.90 16.67 -21.55
CA LEU A 5 20.95 15.71 -21.21
C LEU A 5 20.38 14.29 -21.11
N LYS A 6 21.10 13.33 -21.68
CA LYS A 6 20.83 11.90 -21.48
C LYS A 6 21.36 11.46 -20.12
N LEU A 7 20.69 10.50 -19.49
CA LEU A 7 21.21 9.83 -18.30
C LEU A 7 22.47 9.03 -18.66
N ILE A 8 23.54 9.24 -17.91
CA ILE A 8 24.77 8.45 -17.99
C ILE A 8 24.75 7.46 -16.82
N LEU A 9 24.70 6.17 -17.12
CA LEU A 9 24.67 5.12 -16.09
C LEU A 9 25.99 5.05 -15.33
N SER A 10 25.93 4.57 -14.08
CA SER A 10 27.08 4.38 -13.20
C SER A 10 27.84 5.67 -12.83
N THR A 11 27.20 6.84 -12.96
CA THR A 11 27.73 8.14 -12.50
C THR A 11 26.60 9.05 -12.01
N SER A 12 26.96 10.16 -11.36
CA SER A 12 25.99 11.18 -10.94
C SER A 12 25.52 12.01 -12.14
N ASN A 13 24.22 12.31 -12.16
CA ASN A 13 23.59 13.09 -13.22
C ASN A 13 22.99 14.36 -12.61
N PRO A 14 23.34 15.57 -13.08
CA PRO A 14 22.68 16.79 -12.66
C PRO A 14 21.17 16.72 -12.94
N GLY A 15 20.36 17.11 -11.96
CA GLY A 15 18.90 17.03 -12.03
C GLY A 15 18.23 17.86 -10.95
N ILE A 16 16.91 17.75 -10.89
CA ILE A 16 16.08 18.34 -9.84
C ILE A 16 15.42 17.17 -9.10
N CYS A 17 15.44 17.23 -7.78
CA CYS A 17 14.73 16.28 -6.94
C CYS A 17 13.48 16.97 -6.37
N PHE A 18 12.36 16.25 -6.40
CA PHE A 18 11.13 16.64 -5.73
C PHE A 18 10.76 15.53 -4.77
N GLU A 19 10.29 15.90 -3.60
CA GLU A 19 9.77 14.97 -2.60
C GLU A 19 8.32 15.34 -2.32
N SER A 20 7.48 14.31 -2.23
CA SER A 20 6.09 14.45 -1.87
C SER A 20 5.69 13.23 -1.05
N ASP A 21 4.81 13.43 -0.09
CA ASP A 21 4.19 12.31 0.58
C ASP A 21 3.39 11.48 -0.43
N GLY A 22 3.55 10.16 -0.37
CA GLY A 22 2.92 9.16 -1.25
C GLY A 22 2.01 8.19 -0.49
N GLY A 23 1.57 7.12 -1.14
CA GLY A 23 0.74 6.06 -0.56
C GLY A 23 -0.76 6.21 -0.87
N VAL A 24 -1.35 5.17 -1.48
CA VAL A 24 -2.77 5.16 -1.90
C VAL A 24 -3.70 5.31 -0.70
N GLY A 25 -3.60 4.42 0.29
CA GLY A 25 -4.43 4.52 1.51
C GLY A 25 -4.27 5.85 2.25
N ARG A 26 -3.05 6.42 2.26
CA ARG A 26 -2.78 7.73 2.87
C ARG A 26 -3.44 8.87 2.10
N ASN A 27 -3.32 8.89 0.77
CA ASN A 27 -3.98 9.87 -0.10
C ASN A 27 -5.50 9.85 0.08
N ILE A 28 -6.10 8.65 0.12
CA ILE A 28 -7.54 8.49 0.33
C ILE A 28 -7.95 9.06 1.70
N ALA A 29 -7.24 8.68 2.77
CA ALA A 29 -7.52 9.20 4.11
C ALA A 29 -7.38 10.73 4.18
N GLU A 30 -6.35 11.30 3.56
CA GLU A 30 -6.16 12.75 3.50
C GLU A 30 -7.32 13.46 2.79
N VAL A 31 -7.74 12.97 1.62
CA VAL A 31 -8.86 13.57 0.88
C VAL A 31 -10.15 13.48 1.69
N LEU A 32 -10.45 12.32 2.27
CA LEU A 32 -11.64 12.14 3.11
C LEU A 32 -11.64 13.09 4.31
N GLY A 33 -10.52 13.20 5.00
CA GLY A 33 -10.39 14.09 6.15
C GLY A 33 -10.51 15.58 5.76
N ARG A 34 -9.92 16.00 4.63
CA ARG A 34 -10.05 17.36 4.10
C ARG A 34 -11.48 17.70 3.69
N LEU A 35 -12.27 16.71 3.26
CA LEU A 35 -13.70 16.86 2.97
C LEU A 35 -14.58 16.88 4.23
N GLY A 36 -13.99 16.77 5.42
CA GLY A 36 -14.69 16.86 6.71
C GLY A 36 -15.11 15.51 7.30
N ALA A 37 -14.76 14.39 6.67
CA ALA A 37 -14.88 13.08 7.29
C ALA A 37 -13.81 12.89 8.39
N LYS A 38 -13.89 11.77 9.11
CA LYS A 38 -12.91 11.40 10.16
C LYS A 38 -12.35 10.00 9.92
N PRO A 39 -11.59 9.78 8.84
CA PRO A 39 -11.08 8.45 8.52
C PRO A 39 -10.09 8.00 9.59
N LEU A 40 -10.31 6.81 10.16
CA LEU A 40 -9.33 6.13 11.02
C LEU A 40 -8.32 5.40 10.14
N LEU A 41 -7.09 5.90 10.08
CA LEU A 41 -6.05 5.34 9.21
C LEU A 41 -5.34 4.17 9.89
N TYR A 42 -5.38 3.01 9.26
CA TYR A 42 -4.52 1.87 9.59
C TYR A 42 -3.27 1.87 8.70
N SER A 43 -2.08 1.90 9.30
CA SER A 43 -0.82 1.96 8.54
C SER A 43 0.39 1.49 9.36
N ALA A 44 1.58 1.55 8.76
CA ALA A 44 2.84 1.22 9.40
C ALA A 44 3.92 2.23 8.97
N ILE A 45 4.73 2.67 9.94
CA ILE A 45 5.82 3.62 9.74
C ILE A 45 7.10 3.11 10.38
N GLY A 46 8.22 3.67 9.93
CA GLY A 46 9.53 3.38 10.48
C GLY A 46 9.70 3.83 11.93
N GLY A 47 10.58 3.13 12.65
CA GLY A 47 10.99 3.48 14.01
C GLY A 47 12.12 4.50 14.03
N SER A 48 12.30 5.22 15.15
CA SER A 48 13.49 6.06 15.36
C SER A 48 14.74 5.21 15.68
N SER A 49 15.87 5.51 15.05
CA SER A 49 17.14 4.80 15.26
C SER A 49 18.10 5.54 16.20
N THR A 50 17.77 6.75 16.69
CA THR A 50 18.70 7.56 17.50
C THR A 50 18.01 8.46 18.51
N SER A 51 18.40 8.33 19.79
CA SER A 51 18.32 9.38 20.82
C SER A 51 19.62 10.20 20.85
N SER A 52 20.02 10.81 19.72
CA SER A 52 21.21 11.67 19.66
C SER A 52 21.11 12.72 18.55
N SER A 53 21.52 13.94 18.93
CA SER A 53 21.31 15.23 18.30
C SER A 53 22.19 15.53 17.09
N SER A 54 22.12 14.69 16.05
CA SER A 54 22.67 14.95 14.71
C SER A 54 21.82 14.18 13.70
N GLY A 55 21.14 14.87 12.80
CA GLY A 55 19.99 14.37 12.04
C GLY A 55 20.22 13.13 11.16
N GLY A 56 19.17 12.30 11.11
CA GLY A 56 18.92 11.29 10.09
C GLY A 56 19.24 9.87 10.54
N GLY A 57 18.23 9.12 10.99
CA GLY A 57 18.46 7.70 11.29
C GLY A 57 17.26 6.81 11.54
N GLY A 58 16.21 7.28 12.20
CA GLY A 58 14.93 6.56 12.15
C GLY A 58 13.78 7.53 12.07
N ASP A 59 12.84 7.21 11.19
CA ASP A 59 12.58 8.27 10.22
C ASP A 59 11.56 9.28 10.74
N SER A 60 12.05 10.51 10.80
CA SER A 60 11.23 11.70 10.93
C SER A 60 10.17 11.80 9.83
N ILE A 61 10.31 11.06 8.72
CA ILE A 61 9.44 11.08 7.56
C ILE A 61 8.05 10.55 7.93
N GLY A 62 7.94 9.31 8.42
CA GLY A 62 6.68 8.68 8.81
C GLY A 62 6.03 9.40 9.97
N GLN A 63 6.81 9.83 10.96
CA GLN A 63 6.31 10.61 12.09
C GLN A 63 5.76 11.98 11.63
N ALA A 64 6.46 12.70 10.75
CA ALA A 64 5.99 13.95 10.19
C ALA A 64 4.75 13.76 9.33
N MET A 65 4.70 12.67 8.55
CA MET A 65 3.53 12.31 7.74
C MET A 65 2.28 12.12 8.60
N ILE A 66 2.36 11.29 9.65
CA ILE A 66 1.24 11.08 10.58
C ILE A 66 0.85 12.38 11.30
N ALA A 67 1.84 13.17 11.74
CA ALA A 67 1.59 14.45 12.40
C ALA A 67 0.85 15.44 11.48
N ARG A 68 1.21 15.52 10.20
CA ARG A 68 0.53 16.38 9.22
C ARG A 68 -0.89 15.90 8.95
N LEU A 69 -1.09 14.61 8.72
CA LEU A 69 -2.42 14.03 8.48
C LEU A 69 -3.40 14.32 9.63
N THR A 70 -2.93 14.16 10.87
CA THR A 70 -3.76 14.36 12.06
C THR A 70 -4.02 15.82 12.37
N LYS A 71 -3.01 16.70 12.22
CA LYS A 71 -3.12 18.12 12.58
C LYS A 71 -3.76 18.98 11.50
N GLU A 72 -3.55 18.63 10.22
CA GLU A 72 -3.92 19.50 9.09
C GLU A 72 -5.02 18.90 8.22
N CYS A 73 -5.19 17.57 8.23
CA CYS A 73 -6.08 16.89 7.29
C CYS A 73 -7.29 16.23 7.96
N GLY A 74 -7.44 16.28 9.28
CA GLY A 74 -8.60 15.67 9.97
C GLY A 74 -8.60 14.14 10.02
N VAL A 75 -7.48 13.50 9.66
CA VAL A 75 -7.31 12.05 9.75
C VAL A 75 -7.17 11.64 11.21
N VAL A 76 -7.83 10.57 11.61
CA VAL A 76 -7.76 10.01 12.96
C VAL A 76 -6.77 8.85 12.97
N VAL A 77 -5.99 8.76 14.03
CA VAL A 77 -5.13 7.61 14.34
C VAL A 77 -5.28 7.22 15.80
N SER A 78 -5.02 5.96 16.10
CA SER A 78 -4.91 5.39 17.44
C SER A 78 -3.60 4.57 17.57
N PRO A 79 -3.14 4.28 18.81
CA PRO A 79 -1.99 3.41 19.05
C PRO A 79 -2.09 2.03 18.36
N ASP A 80 -3.30 1.50 18.20
CA ASP A 80 -3.53 0.18 17.58
C ASP A 80 -3.69 0.26 16.06
N SER A 81 -3.81 1.47 15.50
CA SER A 81 -3.98 1.68 14.05
C SER A 81 -2.67 1.94 13.32
N ILE A 82 -1.64 2.46 14.01
CA ILE A 82 -0.34 2.75 13.41
C ILE A 82 0.73 1.86 14.04
N HIS A 83 1.23 0.90 13.27
CA HIS A 83 2.43 0.17 13.67
C HIS A 83 3.66 1.07 13.53
N VAL A 84 4.48 1.15 14.57
CA VAL A 84 5.80 1.81 14.53
C VAL A 84 6.85 0.72 14.70
N ALA A 85 7.67 0.50 13.67
CA ALA A 85 8.70 -0.53 13.73
C ALA A 85 9.69 -0.26 14.87
N SER A 86 10.12 -1.32 15.56
CA SER A 86 11.16 -1.22 16.58
C SER A 86 12.55 -1.38 15.95
N SER A 87 13.50 -0.53 16.32
CA SER A 87 14.91 -0.71 15.96
C SER A 87 15.45 -2.00 16.60
N SER A 88 15.61 -3.08 15.84
CA SER A 88 16.21 -4.32 16.36
C SER A 88 17.69 -4.10 16.68
N LYS A 89 18.05 -4.08 17.97
CA LYS A 89 19.43 -4.17 18.45
C LYS A 89 19.84 -5.64 18.59
N ASN A 90 19.93 -6.39 17.50
CA ASN A 90 20.57 -7.70 17.55
C ASN A 90 22.04 -7.54 17.15
N ASN A 91 22.91 -7.80 18.13
CA ASN A 91 24.35 -7.56 18.11
C ASN A 91 25.16 -8.79 17.67
N ASP A 92 24.51 -9.79 17.08
CA ASP A 92 25.13 -11.08 16.75
C ASP A 92 24.96 -11.33 15.26
N ASP A 93 26.02 -11.09 14.47
CA ASP A 93 26.43 -11.89 13.29
C ASP A 93 27.39 -11.09 12.39
N ILE A 94 28.69 -11.28 12.62
CA ILE A 94 29.80 -10.62 11.91
C ILE A 94 30.01 -11.20 10.48
N ASN A 95 29.33 -12.28 10.10
CA ASN A 95 29.70 -13.07 8.92
C ASN A 95 28.60 -13.32 7.87
N ASN A 96 27.52 -12.53 7.82
CA ASN A 96 26.50 -12.69 6.76
C ASN A 96 26.34 -11.42 5.92
N THR A 97 26.89 -11.44 4.70
CA THR A 97 26.85 -10.34 3.72
C THR A 97 25.49 -10.15 3.05
N HIS A 98 24.49 -10.98 3.36
CA HIS A 98 23.09 -10.78 2.98
C HIS A 98 22.25 -10.56 4.23
N LYS A 99 22.40 -9.36 4.81
CA LYS A 99 21.63 -8.90 5.95
C LYS A 99 20.13 -8.95 5.61
N ASN A 100 19.36 -9.75 6.34
CA ASN A 100 17.90 -9.66 6.38
C ASN A 100 17.58 -8.30 7.05
N ILE A 101 17.45 -7.25 6.25
CA ILE A 101 17.05 -5.92 6.70
C ILE A 101 15.57 -6.02 7.02
N ASN A 102 15.25 -6.51 8.22
CA ASN A 102 13.91 -6.44 8.76
C ASN A 102 13.49 -4.95 8.76
N SER A 103 12.65 -4.56 7.80
CA SER A 103 12.48 -3.17 7.38
C SER A 103 11.93 -2.30 8.51
N THR A 104 12.80 -1.47 9.08
CA THR A 104 12.48 -0.49 10.13
C THR A 104 12.16 0.90 9.59
N ARG A 105 12.02 1.06 8.27
CA ARG A 105 11.89 2.36 7.61
C ARG A 105 10.49 2.53 7.01
N THR A 106 10.00 3.76 7.02
CA THR A 106 8.79 4.20 6.34
C THR A 106 8.95 3.98 4.85
N ALA A 107 7.84 3.55 4.25
CA ALA A 107 7.78 3.18 2.85
C ALA A 107 8.23 4.35 1.95
N THR A 108 9.12 4.07 1.00
CA THR A 108 9.72 5.08 0.12
C THR A 108 9.70 4.60 -1.33
N TYR A 109 9.26 5.49 -2.23
CA TYR A 109 9.31 5.26 -3.67
C TYR A 109 10.26 6.27 -4.31
N LEU A 110 11.37 5.78 -4.87
CA LEU A 110 12.32 6.60 -5.61
C LEU A 110 12.10 6.37 -7.11
N ALA A 111 11.70 7.40 -7.83
CA ALA A 111 11.60 7.39 -9.29
C ALA A 111 12.66 8.28 -9.92
N ILE A 112 13.35 7.76 -10.94
CA ILE A 112 14.24 8.52 -11.81
C ILE A 112 13.53 8.69 -13.14
N LEU A 113 13.18 9.93 -13.45
CA LEU A 113 12.58 10.30 -14.73
C LEU A 113 13.65 10.76 -15.72
N ASP A 114 13.39 10.57 -17.00
CA ASP A 114 14.22 11.11 -18.07
C ASP A 114 13.91 12.61 -18.33
N HIS A 115 14.38 13.16 -19.45
CA HIS A 115 14.19 14.57 -19.79
C HIS A 115 12.79 14.90 -20.36
N ASN A 116 12.01 13.89 -20.72
CA ASN A 116 10.63 13.97 -21.19
C ASN A 116 9.62 13.72 -20.07
N SER A 117 10.10 13.51 -18.84
CA SER A 117 9.31 13.09 -17.68
C SER A 117 8.79 11.66 -17.77
N ASP A 118 9.34 10.84 -18.67
CA ASP A 118 9.06 9.41 -18.71
C ASP A 118 9.85 8.68 -17.61
N LEU A 119 9.23 7.67 -17.00
CA LEU A 119 9.88 6.86 -15.96
C LEU A 119 11.02 6.03 -16.57
N ASN A 120 12.24 6.23 -16.07
CA ASN A 120 13.41 5.45 -16.49
C ASN A 120 13.63 4.24 -15.57
N VAL A 121 13.66 4.47 -14.25
CA VAL A 121 13.78 3.40 -13.24
C VAL A 121 13.11 3.84 -11.95
N ALA A 122 12.59 2.88 -11.18
CA ALA A 122 12.11 3.12 -9.84
C ALA A 122 12.58 2.04 -8.85
N ILE A 123 12.72 2.44 -7.59
CA ILE A 123 12.93 1.55 -6.44
C ILE A 123 11.76 1.78 -5.47
N ALA A 124 11.08 0.71 -5.11
CA ALA A 124 9.99 0.73 -4.13
C ALA A 124 10.41 -0.06 -2.89
N ASP A 125 10.72 0.64 -1.80
CA ASP A 125 10.93 0.06 -0.48
C ASP A 125 9.61 0.16 0.29
N MET A 126 8.83 -0.93 0.28
CA MET A 126 7.44 -0.96 0.77
C MET A 126 7.22 -2.07 1.83
N ASP A 127 8.29 -2.71 2.31
CA ASP A 127 8.21 -3.90 3.17
C ASP A 127 7.55 -3.61 4.51
N ILE A 128 7.63 -2.38 5.01
CA ILE A 128 6.96 -1.96 6.25
C ILE A 128 5.44 -2.21 6.22
N PHE A 129 4.83 -2.24 5.03
CA PHE A 129 3.40 -2.52 4.88
C PHE A 129 3.01 -3.96 5.24
N GLN A 130 3.97 -4.87 5.38
CA GLN A 130 3.75 -6.20 5.96
C GLN A 130 3.31 -6.13 7.44
N HIS A 131 3.57 -5.00 8.11
CA HIS A 131 3.28 -4.80 9.52
C HIS A 131 2.06 -3.91 9.80
N ILE A 132 1.27 -3.57 8.77
CA ILE A 132 0.02 -2.82 8.97
C ILE A 132 -0.91 -3.61 9.89
N PRO A 133 -1.39 -3.04 11.02
CA PRO A 133 -2.32 -3.71 11.91
C PRO A 133 -3.64 -4.01 11.21
N ILE A 134 -4.31 -5.09 11.64
CA ILE A 134 -5.61 -5.48 11.09
C ILE A 134 -6.69 -4.95 12.05
N PRO A 135 -7.63 -4.10 11.57
CA PRO A 135 -8.71 -3.59 12.40
C PRO A 135 -9.59 -4.72 12.97
N SER A 136 -10.02 -4.57 14.22
CA SER A 136 -10.89 -5.54 14.88
C SER A 136 -12.32 -5.43 14.35
N THR A 137 -13.11 -6.50 14.54
CA THR A 137 -14.52 -6.52 14.15
C THR A 137 -15.32 -5.41 14.83
N GLU A 138 -15.05 -5.13 16.11
CA GLU A 138 -15.77 -4.11 16.89
C GLU A 138 -15.57 -2.71 16.33
N ILE A 139 -14.36 -2.40 15.85
CA ILE A 139 -14.05 -1.11 15.22
C ILE A 139 -14.75 -1.01 13.86
N LEU A 140 -14.66 -2.08 13.06
CA LEU A 140 -15.23 -2.08 11.70
C LEU A 140 -16.76 -2.02 11.69
N GLN A 141 -17.42 -2.62 12.67
CA GLN A 141 -18.88 -2.57 12.81
C GLN A 141 -19.43 -1.20 13.17
N GLN A 142 -18.58 -0.33 13.72
CA GLN A 142 -18.92 1.06 14.00
C GLN A 142 -18.53 1.99 12.85
N ALA A 143 -17.78 1.49 11.86
CA ALA A 143 -17.37 2.26 10.70
C ALA A 143 -18.45 2.22 9.61
N ASP A 144 -18.69 3.36 8.97
CA ASP A 144 -19.60 3.44 7.82
C ASP A 144 -19.06 2.65 6.60
N ALA A 145 -17.74 2.59 6.46
CA ALA A 145 -17.04 1.93 5.38
C ALA A 145 -15.63 1.50 5.78
N LEU A 146 -15.15 0.43 5.16
CA LEU A 146 -13.75 0.02 5.12
C LEU A 146 -13.20 0.31 3.71
N VAL A 147 -12.12 1.08 3.61
CA VAL A 147 -11.40 1.30 2.36
C VAL A 147 -10.05 0.61 2.43
N LEU A 148 -9.77 -0.24 1.45
CA LEU A 148 -8.55 -1.02 1.33
C LEU A 148 -7.77 -0.55 0.11
N ASP A 149 -6.46 -0.36 0.26
CA ASP A 149 -5.54 -0.41 -0.88
C ASP A 149 -4.87 -1.79 -0.93
N ALA A 150 -4.20 -2.13 -2.03
CA ALA A 150 -3.54 -3.44 -2.17
C ALA A 150 -2.07 -3.47 -1.71
N ASN A 151 -1.63 -2.52 -0.88
CA ASN A 151 -0.25 -2.51 -0.39
C ASN A 151 0.03 -3.51 0.75
N PRO A 152 -0.89 -3.75 1.71
CA PRO A 152 -0.74 -4.81 2.69
C PRO A 152 -0.69 -6.22 2.05
N PRO A 153 -0.18 -7.23 2.77
CA PRO A 153 -0.29 -8.63 2.36
C PRO A 153 -1.74 -9.05 2.11
N LEU A 154 -1.97 -9.89 1.10
CA LEU A 154 -3.31 -10.37 0.72
C LEU A 154 -4.10 -10.94 1.91
N GLN A 155 -3.44 -11.72 2.78
CA GLN A 155 -4.08 -12.30 3.97
C GLN A 155 -4.59 -11.24 4.96
N SER A 156 -3.86 -10.12 5.09
CA SER A 156 -4.28 -9.00 5.93
C SER A 156 -5.53 -8.33 5.35
N LEU A 157 -5.59 -8.16 4.02
CA LEU A 157 -6.76 -7.63 3.32
C LEU A 157 -7.98 -8.53 3.49
N VAL A 158 -7.82 -9.83 3.28
CA VAL A 158 -8.88 -10.84 3.47
C VAL A 158 -9.44 -10.76 4.89
N LYS A 159 -8.57 -10.76 5.91
CA LYS A 159 -9.00 -10.74 7.31
C LYS A 159 -9.72 -9.44 7.67
N ALA A 160 -9.23 -8.28 7.21
CA ALA A 160 -9.90 -7.00 7.42
C ALA A 160 -11.29 -6.97 6.75
N ALA A 161 -11.38 -7.47 5.52
CA ALA A 161 -12.63 -7.54 4.78
C ALA A 161 -13.65 -8.47 5.44
N ILE A 162 -13.23 -9.66 5.89
CA ILE A 162 -14.08 -10.60 6.64
C ILE A 162 -14.57 -9.98 7.94
N ASN A 163 -13.69 -9.32 8.71
CA ASN A 163 -14.09 -8.65 9.95
C ASN A 163 -15.17 -7.59 9.68
N ALA A 164 -15.05 -6.83 8.58
CA ALA A 164 -16.02 -5.81 8.18
C ALA A 164 -17.37 -6.39 7.74
N THR A 165 -17.36 -7.53 7.05
CA THR A 165 -18.58 -8.15 6.52
C THR A 165 -19.23 -9.16 7.47
N SER A 166 -18.63 -9.41 8.64
CA SER A 166 -19.13 -10.40 9.59
C SER A 166 -20.53 -10.07 10.12
N SER A 167 -21.42 -11.08 10.12
CA SER A 167 -22.88 -10.94 10.29
C SER A 167 -23.38 -10.64 11.71
N THR A 168 -22.57 -10.06 12.60
CA THR A 168 -22.97 -9.79 13.99
C THR A 168 -23.59 -8.40 14.20
N SER A 169 -23.65 -7.56 13.15
CA SER A 169 -24.31 -6.24 13.17
C SER A 169 -25.57 -6.23 12.30
N THR A 170 -26.54 -5.38 12.64
CA THR A 170 -27.76 -5.13 11.83
C THR A 170 -27.45 -4.40 10.51
N THR A 171 -26.26 -3.80 10.40
CA THR A 171 -25.79 -3.09 9.20
C THR A 171 -24.39 -3.58 8.84
N THR A 172 -24.20 -4.03 7.60
CA THR A 172 -22.90 -4.52 7.11
C THR A 172 -22.04 -3.36 6.60
N THR A 173 -20.82 -3.25 7.12
CA THR A 173 -19.82 -2.27 6.68
C THR A 173 -19.47 -2.50 5.20
N LYS A 174 -19.54 -1.45 4.39
CA LYS A 174 -19.21 -1.54 2.96
C LYS A 174 -17.70 -1.59 2.78
N VAL A 175 -17.22 -2.51 1.95
CA VAL A 175 -15.79 -2.67 1.64
C VAL A 175 -15.50 -2.10 0.26
N PHE A 176 -14.59 -1.12 0.23
CA PHE A 176 -14.10 -0.48 -0.98
C PHE A 176 -12.65 -0.90 -1.23
N LEU A 177 -12.30 -1.20 -2.48
CA LEU A 177 -10.95 -1.62 -2.86
C LEU A 177 -10.34 -0.72 -3.95
N ASP A 178 -9.14 -0.22 -3.68
CA ASP A 178 -8.21 0.25 -4.69
C ASP A 178 -7.12 -0.83 -4.90
N PRO A 179 -6.99 -1.41 -6.11
CA PRO A 179 -6.03 -2.49 -6.36
C PRO A 179 -4.57 -2.01 -6.49
N THR A 180 -4.32 -0.69 -6.45
CA THR A 180 -3.01 -0.01 -6.44
C THR A 180 -2.13 -0.18 -7.68
N SER A 181 -1.99 -1.39 -8.21
CA SER A 181 -1.17 -1.67 -9.39
C SER A 181 -1.53 -3.00 -10.04
N VAL A 182 -1.25 -3.11 -11.35
CA VAL A 182 -1.51 -4.32 -12.16
C VAL A 182 -1.04 -5.64 -11.50
N PRO A 183 0.19 -5.76 -10.97
CA PRO A 183 0.62 -7.01 -10.32
C PRO A 183 -0.20 -7.37 -9.07
N LYS A 184 -0.58 -6.37 -8.25
CA LYS A 184 -1.37 -6.57 -7.04
C LYS A 184 -2.82 -6.88 -7.36
N ALA A 185 -3.37 -6.20 -8.38
CA ALA A 185 -4.69 -6.45 -8.94
C ALA A 185 -4.85 -7.92 -9.36
N ARG A 186 -3.83 -8.49 -10.06
CA ARG A 186 -3.83 -9.90 -10.44
C ARG A 186 -3.91 -10.84 -9.24
N ILE A 187 -3.11 -10.59 -8.21
CA ILE A 187 -3.10 -11.40 -6.97
C ILE A 187 -4.44 -11.31 -6.23
N ILE A 188 -5.08 -10.13 -6.22
CA ILE A 188 -6.42 -9.99 -5.65
C ILE A 188 -7.44 -10.82 -6.43
N GLY A 189 -7.33 -10.81 -7.77
CA GLY A 189 -8.20 -11.59 -8.66
C GLY A 189 -8.23 -13.09 -8.34
N THR A 190 -7.14 -13.66 -7.82
CA THR A 190 -7.06 -15.09 -7.46
C THR A 190 -7.75 -15.42 -6.12
N CYS A 191 -8.32 -14.44 -5.40
CA CYS A 191 -8.79 -14.61 -4.02
C CYS A 191 -10.31 -14.41 -3.89
N ASP A 192 -11.06 -15.49 -4.10
CA ASP A 192 -12.53 -15.51 -3.96
C ASP A 192 -13.03 -15.02 -2.60
N GLU A 193 -12.31 -15.31 -1.52
CA GLU A 193 -12.69 -14.88 -0.17
C GLU A 193 -12.71 -13.35 -0.06
N LEU A 194 -11.69 -12.68 -0.58
CA LEU A 194 -11.64 -11.22 -0.61
C LEU A 194 -12.68 -10.66 -1.59
N LEU A 195 -12.77 -11.22 -2.81
CA LEU A 195 -13.69 -10.74 -3.84
C LEU A 195 -15.16 -10.76 -3.37
N LYS A 196 -15.56 -11.76 -2.59
CA LYS A 196 -16.92 -11.87 -2.02
C LYS A 196 -17.22 -10.79 -0.98
N CYS A 197 -16.22 -10.24 -0.32
CA CYS A 197 -16.40 -9.17 0.66
C CYS A 197 -16.48 -7.77 0.02
N ILE A 198 -15.93 -7.58 -1.18
CA ILE A 198 -15.84 -6.27 -1.82
C ILE A 198 -17.22 -5.79 -2.28
N SER A 199 -17.59 -4.59 -1.83
CA SER A 199 -18.80 -3.90 -2.28
C SER A 199 -18.56 -3.04 -3.51
N TYR A 200 -17.41 -2.36 -3.58
CA TYR A 200 -17.01 -1.52 -4.70
C TYR A 200 -15.50 -1.63 -4.92
N ALA A 201 -15.05 -1.61 -6.17
CA ALA A 201 -13.64 -1.55 -6.54
C ALA A 201 -13.39 -0.40 -7.52
N PHE A 202 -12.20 0.19 -7.47
CA PHE A 202 -11.79 1.31 -8.33
C PHE A 202 -10.56 1.00 -9.20
N PRO A 203 -10.54 -0.11 -9.97
CA PRO A 203 -9.43 -0.40 -10.88
C PRO A 203 -9.42 0.58 -12.07
N ASN A 204 -8.24 0.88 -12.59
CA ASN A 204 -8.12 1.31 -13.99
C ASN A 204 -8.30 0.11 -14.95
N LEU A 205 -8.27 0.35 -16.27
CA LEU A 205 -8.49 -0.70 -17.25
C LEU A 205 -7.49 -1.87 -17.13
N ASP A 206 -6.20 -1.58 -16.98
CA ASP A 206 -5.15 -2.61 -16.91
C ASP A 206 -5.25 -3.42 -15.62
N GLU A 207 -5.59 -2.79 -14.51
CA GLU A 207 -5.84 -3.45 -13.23
C GLU A 207 -7.08 -4.34 -13.28
N LEU A 208 -8.16 -3.88 -13.92
CA LEU A 208 -9.39 -4.66 -14.06
C LEU A 208 -9.14 -5.92 -14.89
N LEU A 209 -8.42 -5.79 -16.01
CA LEU A 209 -8.03 -6.93 -16.84
C LEU A 209 -7.14 -7.90 -16.06
N ALA A 210 -6.21 -7.39 -15.25
CA ALA A 210 -5.37 -8.22 -14.41
C ALA A 210 -6.15 -8.97 -13.32
N MET A 211 -7.14 -8.32 -12.68
CA MET A 211 -8.05 -8.98 -11.74
C MET A 211 -8.82 -10.11 -12.41
N ALA A 212 -9.39 -9.84 -13.59
CA ALA A 212 -10.14 -10.84 -14.35
C ALA A 212 -9.25 -12.02 -14.76
N ASP A 213 -8.02 -11.76 -15.19
CA ASP A 213 -7.05 -12.81 -15.50
C ASP A 213 -6.73 -13.68 -14.27
N GLY A 214 -6.41 -13.06 -13.13
CA GLY A 214 -6.15 -13.80 -11.89
C GLY A 214 -7.34 -14.70 -11.50
N TRP A 215 -8.57 -14.18 -11.65
CA TRP A 215 -9.78 -14.94 -11.34
C TRP A 215 -9.99 -16.13 -12.28
N THR A 216 -9.70 -15.96 -13.57
CA THR A 216 -9.80 -17.07 -14.53
C THR A 216 -8.74 -18.13 -14.29
N ASP A 217 -7.50 -17.75 -13.95
CA ASP A 217 -6.41 -18.69 -13.69
C ASP A 217 -6.77 -19.70 -12.58
N THR A 218 -7.59 -19.29 -11.61
CA THR A 218 -8.09 -20.15 -10.53
C THR A 218 -9.40 -20.88 -10.84
N ASN A 219 -10.10 -20.54 -11.93
CA ASN A 219 -11.36 -21.17 -12.32
C ASN A 219 -11.16 -22.11 -13.52
N ALA A 220 -11.07 -23.42 -13.24
CA ALA A 220 -10.78 -24.47 -14.23
C ALA A 220 -11.71 -24.44 -15.46
N GLU A 221 -13.02 -24.21 -15.26
CA GLU A 221 -14.01 -24.15 -16.35
C GLU A 221 -13.78 -22.98 -17.32
N LEU A 222 -13.28 -21.84 -16.82
CA LEU A 222 -12.97 -20.66 -17.64
C LEU A 222 -11.59 -20.76 -18.30
N ASN A 223 -10.64 -21.46 -17.66
CA ASN A 223 -9.34 -21.77 -18.23
C ASN A 223 -9.45 -22.66 -19.48
N GLU A 224 -10.33 -23.66 -19.45
CA GLU A 224 -10.61 -24.50 -20.62
C GLU A 224 -11.21 -23.66 -21.77
N ALA A 225 -12.15 -22.76 -21.46
CA ALA A 225 -12.73 -21.84 -22.45
C ALA A 225 -11.71 -20.84 -23.05
N LYS A 226 -10.70 -20.42 -22.28
CA LYS A 226 -9.58 -19.58 -22.78
C LYS A 226 -8.68 -20.35 -23.76
N GLN A 227 -8.46 -21.65 -23.55
CA GLN A 227 -7.62 -22.48 -24.43
C GLN A 227 -8.30 -22.77 -25.78
N ASP A 228 -9.63 -22.86 -25.81
CA ASP A 228 -10.42 -23.13 -27.02
C ASP A 228 -10.65 -21.90 -27.93
N GLY A 229 -9.90 -20.81 -27.73
CA GLY A 229 -9.84 -19.70 -28.68
C GLY A 229 -11.06 -18.77 -28.64
N LEU A 230 -11.83 -18.75 -27.56
CA LEU A 230 -12.77 -17.67 -27.28
C LEU A 230 -12.00 -16.37 -27.02
N LYS A 231 -11.69 -15.68 -28.11
CA LYS A 231 -11.59 -14.22 -28.10
C LYS A 231 -12.89 -13.71 -27.46
N THR A 232 -12.76 -12.97 -26.37
CA THR A 232 -13.66 -11.92 -25.86
C THR A 232 -14.14 -12.18 -24.41
N ILE A 233 -13.51 -11.48 -23.46
CA ILE A 233 -14.28 -10.48 -22.71
C ILE A 233 -13.68 -9.14 -23.13
N LYS A 234 -14.23 -8.57 -24.21
CA LYS A 234 -14.30 -7.11 -24.31
C LYS A 234 -15.40 -6.74 -23.34
N LEU A 235 -15.03 -5.91 -22.37
CA LEU A 235 -15.93 -5.22 -21.45
C LEU A 235 -17.12 -4.61 -22.22
#